data_AF-A0A0F8YG64-F1
#
_entry.id   AF-A0A0F8YG64-F1
#
_cell.length_a   1.000
_cell.length_b   1.000
_cell.length_c   1.000
_cell.angle_alpha   90.00
_cell.angle_beta   90.00
_cell.angle_gamma   90.00
#
_symmetry.space_group_name_H-M   'P 1'
#
loop_
_entity.id
_entity.type
_entity.pdbx_description
1 polymer ?
#
loop_
_entity_poly.entity_id
_entity_poly.type
_entity_poly.pdbx_seq_one_letter_code
_entity_poly.pdbx_strand_id
1 'polypeptide(L)'
;MADKLAIVFDGPPANESGRFVEVELNGAGISFGEWQENGEYWELVLPDPYARLVNLNAELQEAYGFVEMAGSADNSGEEYGPLCQECESPFSNHKDNCALSAWLERNKEEA
;
A
#
# COMPACT_ATOMS: atom_id res chain seq x y z
N MET A 1 -8.49 -27.81 14.74
CA MET A 1 -8.69 -26.57 15.52
C MET A 1 -7.66 -25.59 14.98
N ALA A 2 -8.05 -24.33 14.73
CA ALA A 2 -7.06 -23.32 14.36
C ALA A 2 -6.19 -23.03 15.59
N ASP A 3 -4.87 -22.99 15.40
CA ASP A 3 -3.96 -22.59 16.46
C ASP A 3 -4.19 -21.11 16.77
N LYS A 4 -4.42 -20.77 18.05
CA LYS A 4 -4.58 -19.38 18.50
C LYS A 4 -3.42 -19.01 19.42
N LEU A 5 -2.96 -17.77 19.31
CA LEU A 5 -2.02 -17.18 20.25
C LEU A 5 -2.81 -16.34 21.27
N ALA A 6 -2.70 -16.68 22.55
CA ALA A 6 -3.40 -15.96 23.61
C ALA A 6 -2.51 -15.76 24.84
N ILE A 7 -2.72 -14.65 25.55
CA ILE A 7 -2.16 -14.41 26.88
C ILE A 7 -3.23 -14.77 27.91
N VAL A 8 -2.91 -15.66 28.84
CA VAL A 8 -3.87 -16.22 29.80
C VAL A 8 -3.71 -15.56 31.17
N PHE A 9 -4.83 -15.17 31.76
CA PHE A 9 -4.96 -14.53 33.06
C PHE A 9 -5.85 -15.38 33.97
N ASP A 10 -5.58 -15.32 35.28
CA ASP A 10 -6.28 -16.04 36.35
C ASP A 10 -7.55 -15.31 36.84
N GLY A 11 -8.05 -14.34 36.07
CA GLY A 11 -9.21 -13.55 36.43
C GLY A 11 -9.54 -12.49 35.37
N PRO A 12 -10.69 -11.81 35.50
CA PRO A 12 -11.19 -10.90 34.47
C PRO A 12 -10.27 -9.70 34.24
N PRO A 13 -10.25 -9.15 33.02
CA PRO A 13 -9.50 -7.93 32.72
C PRO A 13 -10.16 -6.74 33.43
N ALA A 14 -9.42 -6.08 34.32
CA ALA A 14 -9.84 -4.84 34.95
C ALA A 14 -8.63 -4.06 35.46
N ASN A 15 -8.63 -2.75 35.25
CA ASN A 15 -7.63 -1.83 35.78
C ASN A 15 -7.51 -1.92 37.31
N GLU A 16 -8.63 -2.00 38.02
CA GLU A 16 -8.70 -2.13 39.48
C GLU A 16 -8.16 -3.48 39.97
N SER A 17 -8.22 -4.51 39.13
CA SER A 17 -7.72 -5.84 39.46
C SER A 17 -6.23 -6.01 39.18
N GLY A 18 -5.57 -5.01 38.55
CA GLY A 18 -4.18 -5.08 38.12
C GLY A 18 -3.91 -6.02 36.94
N ARG A 19 -4.96 -6.56 36.32
CA ARG A 19 -4.89 -7.49 35.19
C ARG A 19 -5.28 -6.79 33.91
N PHE A 20 -4.29 -6.20 33.25
CA PHE A 20 -4.45 -5.60 31.93
C PHE A 20 -3.13 -5.61 31.17
N VAL A 21 -3.22 -5.53 29.85
CA VAL A 21 -2.09 -5.28 28.96
C VAL A 21 -2.34 -3.94 28.31
N GLU A 22 -1.38 -3.03 28.42
CA GLU A 22 -1.40 -1.77 27.69
C GLU A 22 -0.54 -1.91 26.44
N VAL A 23 -1.10 -1.51 25.30
CA VAL A 23 -0.40 -1.55 24.02
C VAL A 23 -0.36 -0.12 23.51
N GLU A 24 0.85 0.33 23.15
CA GLU A 24 1.07 1.66 22.63
C GLU A 24 1.67 1.57 21.22
N LEU A 25 1.16 2.39 20.31
CA LEU A 25 1.71 2.56 18.98
C LEU A 25 1.90 4.05 18.71
N ASN A 26 3.13 4.47 18.47
CA ASN A 26 3.50 5.86 18.18
C ASN A 26 3.03 6.87 19.25
N GLY A 27 3.18 6.56 20.54
CA GLY A 27 2.78 7.49 21.61
C GLY A 27 1.30 7.39 22.00
N ALA A 28 0.49 6.60 21.30
CA ALA A 28 -0.94 6.47 21.55
C ALA A 28 -1.30 5.05 22.00
N GLY A 29 -2.10 4.97 23.09
CA GLY A 29 -2.67 3.71 23.53
C GLY A 29 -3.65 3.14 22.50
N ILE A 30 -3.55 1.85 22.22
CA ILE A 30 -4.41 1.12 21.29
C ILE A 30 -5.01 -0.11 21.96
N SER A 31 -6.18 -0.54 21.48
CA SER A 31 -6.69 -1.87 21.78
C SER A 31 -6.09 -2.87 20.80
N PHE A 32 -5.59 -3.99 21.31
CA PHE A 32 -4.98 -5.04 20.49
C PHE A 32 -5.39 -6.42 20.98
N GLY A 33 -6.06 -7.18 20.10
CA GLY A 33 -6.64 -8.47 20.44
C GLY A 33 -8.04 -8.40 21.03
N GLU A 34 -8.58 -9.56 21.40
CA GLU A 34 -9.92 -9.74 21.93
C GLU A 34 -9.89 -10.51 23.25
N TRP A 35 -10.62 -10.03 24.25
CA TRP A 35 -10.78 -10.74 25.51
C TRP A 35 -11.85 -11.82 25.39
N GLN A 36 -11.54 -13.03 25.85
CA GLN A 36 -12.43 -14.18 25.87
C GLN A 36 -12.39 -14.86 27.24
N GLU A 37 -13.55 -15.24 27.76
CA GLU A 37 -13.66 -16.05 28.97
C GLU A 37 -13.45 -17.53 28.61
N ASN A 38 -12.60 -18.23 29.37
CA ASN A 38 -12.31 -19.65 29.19
C ASN A 38 -12.29 -20.37 30.54
N GLY A 39 -13.48 -20.70 31.04
CA GLY A 39 -13.65 -21.34 32.35
C GLY A 39 -13.30 -20.36 33.48
N GLU A 40 -12.35 -20.74 34.34
CA GLU A 40 -11.87 -19.87 35.42
C GLU A 40 -10.83 -18.83 34.94
N TYR A 41 -10.39 -18.96 33.68
CA TYR A 41 -9.37 -18.11 33.10
C TYR A 41 -9.95 -17.10 32.11
N TRP A 42 -9.16 -16.06 31.86
CA TRP A 42 -9.42 -15.06 30.84
C TRP A 42 -8.27 -15.01 29.85
N GLU A 43 -8.60 -14.91 28.57
CA GLU A 43 -7.63 -14.96 27.49
C GLU A 43 -7.68 -13.67 26.69
N LEU A 44 -6.55 -13.00 26.52
CA LEU A 44 -6.38 -11.98 25.49
C LEU A 44 -5.88 -12.66 24.21
N VAL A 45 -6.78 -12.90 23.28
CA VAL A 45 -6.49 -13.54 21.99
C VAL A 45 -5.89 -12.50 21.06
N LEU A 46 -4.67 -12.77 20.57
CA LEU A 46 -3.97 -11.88 19.67
C LEU A 46 -4.42 -12.15 18.23
N PRO A 47 -4.54 -11.11 17.39
CA PRO A 47 -4.88 -11.29 15.98
C PRO A 47 -3.77 -12.09 15.29
N ASP A 48 -4.17 -13.02 14.42
CA ASP A 48 -3.22 -13.86 13.69
C ASP A 48 -2.46 -13.01 12.65
N PRO A 49 -1.14 -12.80 12.83
CA PRO A 49 -0.35 -12.03 11.88
C PRO A 49 -0.30 -12.72 10.51
N TYR A 50 -0.38 -14.05 10.47
CA TYR A 50 -0.33 -14.80 9.22
C TYR A 50 -1.60 -14.61 8.41
N ALA A 51 -2.78 -14.73 9.03
CA ALA A 51 -4.05 -14.40 8.37
C ALA A 51 -4.05 -12.98 7.79
N ARG A 52 -3.50 -12.00 8.51
CA ARG A 52 -3.40 -10.63 8.00
C ARG A 52 -2.50 -10.54 6.76
N LEU A 53 -1.34 -11.22 6.76
CA LEU A 53 -0.44 -11.26 5.61
C LEU A 53 -1.08 -11.94 4.39
N VAL A 54 -1.81 -13.03 4.58
CA VAL A 54 -2.52 -13.72 3.50
C VAL A 54 -3.57 -12.80 2.86
N ASN A 55 -4.35 -12.09 3.68
CA ASN A 55 -5.35 -11.15 3.19
C ASN A 55 -4.70 -9.97 2.45
N LEU A 56 -3.63 -9.38 3.01
CA LEU A 56 -2.87 -8.32 2.35
C LEU A 56 -2.31 -8.78 1.00
N ASN A 57 -1.82 -10.02 0.91
CA ASN A 57 -1.32 -10.55 -0.34
C ASN A 57 -2.47 -10.71 -1.36
N ALA A 58 -3.65 -11.19 -0.95
CA ALA A 58 -4.81 -11.27 -1.83
C ALA A 58 -5.26 -9.89 -2.34
N GLU A 59 -5.38 -8.91 -1.44
CA GLU A 59 -5.71 -7.51 -1.77
C GLU A 59 -4.70 -6.92 -2.77
N LEU A 60 -3.40 -7.19 -2.57
CA LEU A 60 -2.35 -6.77 -3.51
C LEU A 60 -2.50 -7.46 -4.87
N GLN A 61 -2.73 -8.77 -4.93
CA GLN A 61 -2.91 -9.49 -6.19
C GLN A 61 -4.13 -8.98 -6.98
N GLU A 62 -5.23 -8.66 -6.31
CA GLU A 62 -6.40 -8.04 -6.95
C GLU A 62 -6.05 -6.66 -7.51
N ALA A 63 -5.34 -5.84 -6.75
CA ALA A 63 -4.89 -4.52 -7.20
C ALA A 63 -3.93 -4.63 -8.41
N TYR A 64 -2.99 -5.57 -8.40
CA TYR A 64 -2.05 -5.80 -9.50
C TYR A 64 -2.73 -6.40 -10.74
N GLY A 65 -3.67 -7.33 -10.57
CA GLY A 65 -4.45 -7.90 -11.67
C GLY A 65 -5.27 -6.84 -12.42
N PHE A 66 -5.69 -5.77 -11.74
CA PHE A 66 -6.36 -4.63 -12.36
C PHE A 66 -5.43 -3.77 -13.23
N VAL A 67 -4.15 -3.65 -12.86
CA VAL A 67 -3.14 -2.91 -13.61
C VAL A 67 -2.80 -3.61 -14.93
N GLU A 68 -2.74 -4.94 -14.96
CA GLU A 68 -2.47 -5.69 -16.21
C GLU A 68 -3.60 -5.57 -17.24
N MET A 69 -4.85 -5.45 -16.81
CA MET A 69 -5.99 -5.23 -17.72
C MET A 69 -6.07 -3.78 -18.23
N ALA A 70 -5.72 -2.80 -17.40
CA ALA A 70 -5.62 -1.40 -17.82
C ALA A 70 -4.42 -1.14 -18.75
N GLY A 71 -3.34 -1.92 -18.63
CA GLY A 71 -2.18 -1.89 -19.52
C GLY A 71 -2.31 -2.70 -20.81
N SER A 72 -3.38 -3.50 -20.98
CA SER A 72 -3.59 -4.35 -22.16
C SER A 72 -4.61 -3.78 -23.16
N ALA A 73 -5.12 -2.56 -22.94
CA ALA A 73 -6.03 -1.91 -23.89
C ALA A 73 -5.34 -1.36 -25.15
N ASP A 74 -4.02 -1.14 -25.13
CA ASP A 74 -3.28 -0.58 -26.28
C ASP A 74 -2.06 -1.45 -26.63
N ASN A 75 -2.31 -2.66 -27.11
CA ASN A 75 -1.30 -3.45 -27.83
C ASN A 75 -1.82 -3.90 -29.21
N SER A 76 -2.73 -3.11 -29.79
CA SER A 76 -2.79 -3.01 -31.24
C SER A 76 -1.57 -2.22 -31.66
N GLY A 77 -0.67 -2.83 -32.44
CA GLY A 77 0.45 -2.12 -33.03
C GLY A 77 -0.03 -0.85 -33.72
N GLU A 78 0.25 0.29 -33.11
CA GLU A 78 0.16 1.59 -33.74
C GLU A 78 1.59 2.06 -33.96
N GLU A 79 1.94 2.08 -35.24
CA GLU A 79 3.03 2.82 -35.84
C GLU A 79 3.47 3.99 -34.97
N TYR A 80 4.79 4.09 -34.72
CA TYR A 80 5.41 5.37 -34.42
C TYR A 80 4.88 6.38 -35.45
N GLY A 81 3.95 7.25 -35.03
CA GLY A 81 3.50 8.37 -35.83
C GLY A 81 4.73 9.19 -36.26
N PRO A 82 4.64 9.96 -37.35
CA PRO A 82 5.80 10.68 -37.89
C PRO A 82 6.49 11.45 -36.77
N LEU A 83 7.81 11.31 -36.63
CA LEU A 83 8.56 12.12 -35.68
C LEU A 83 8.66 13.56 -36.21
N CYS A 84 8.63 14.55 -35.32
CA CYS A 84 8.93 15.92 -35.72
C CYS A 84 10.37 15.99 -36.27
N GLN A 85 10.55 16.45 -37.51
CA GLN A 85 11.87 16.50 -38.16
C GLN A 85 12.85 17.49 -37.51
N GLU A 86 12.37 18.38 -36.63
CA GLU A 86 13.21 19.36 -35.93
C GLU A 86 13.67 18.90 -34.53
N CYS A 87 12.93 18.03 -33.86
CA CYS A 87 13.21 17.64 -32.48
C CYS A 87 13.08 16.14 -32.16
N GLU A 88 12.78 15.32 -33.18
CA GLU A 88 12.67 13.86 -33.12
C GLU A 88 11.73 13.32 -32.02
N SER A 89 10.80 14.14 -31.52
CA SER A 89 9.86 13.77 -30.47
C SER A 89 8.46 13.40 -31.02
N PRO A 90 7.70 12.55 -30.31
CA PRO A 90 6.32 12.22 -30.69
C PRO A 90 5.40 13.45 -30.68
N PHE A 91 4.54 13.60 -31.70
CA PHE A 91 3.65 14.76 -31.84
C PHE A 91 2.67 14.97 -30.66
N SER A 92 2.40 13.95 -29.85
CA SER A 92 1.56 14.04 -28.66
C SER A 92 2.08 15.04 -27.62
N ASN A 93 3.38 15.37 -27.64
CA ASN A 93 4.02 16.35 -26.75
C ASN A 93 4.58 17.58 -27.50
N HIS A 94 4.14 17.80 -28.74
CA HIS A 94 4.80 18.73 -29.67
C HIS A 94 4.77 20.21 -29.23
N LYS A 95 3.70 20.66 -28.56
CA LYS A 95 3.60 22.08 -28.15
C LYS A 95 4.59 22.43 -27.04
N ASP A 96 4.82 21.51 -26.11
CA ASP A 96 5.68 21.75 -24.96
C ASP A 96 7.17 21.51 -25.30
N ASN A 97 7.46 20.50 -26.14
CA ASN A 97 8.84 20.14 -26.48
C ASN A 97 9.50 21.07 -27.52
N CYS A 98 8.78 21.54 -28.55
CA CYS A 98 9.36 22.51 -29.50
C CYS A 98 9.54 23.90 -28.87
N ALA A 99 8.70 24.27 -27.90
CA ALA A 99 8.87 25.52 -27.16
C ALA A 99 10.16 25.50 -26.31
N LEU A 100 10.50 24.35 -25.72
CA LEU A 100 11.70 24.17 -24.92
C LEU A 100 12.98 24.20 -25.77
N SER A 101 13.00 23.53 -26.92
CA SER A 101 14.15 23.58 -27.83
C SER A 101 14.36 24.99 -28.43
N ALA A 102 13.29 25.70 -28.79
CA ALA A 102 13.37 27.08 -29.24
C ALA A 102 13.75 28.09 -28.14
N TRP A 103 13.54 27.75 -26.86
CA TRP A 103 14.04 28.51 -25.71
C TRP A 103 15.52 28.22 -25.46
N LEU A 104 15.93 26.95 -25.49
CA LEU A 104 17.33 26.54 -25.30
C LEU A 104 18.26 27.14 -26.36
N GLU A 105 17.87 27.14 -27.64
CA GLU A 105 18.66 27.77 -28.71
C GLU A 105 18.78 29.30 -28.53
N ARG A 106 17.73 29.96 -28.05
CA ARG A 106 17.76 31.42 -27.79
C ARG A 106 18.65 31.82 -26.63
N ASN A 107 18.88 30.92 -25.67
CA ASN A 107 19.67 31.19 -24.47
C ASN A 107 21.08 30.56 -24.52
N LYS A 108 21.49 29.98 -25.67
CA LYS A 108 22.84 29.43 -25.86
C LYS A 108 23.93 30.49 -26.00
N GLU A 109 23.58 31.75 -26.29
CA GLU A 109 24.55 32.83 -26.44
C GLU A 109 24.78 33.66 -25.15
N GLU A 110 24.10 33.34 -24.05
CA GLU A 110 24.25 34.02 -22.76
C GLU A 110 25.04 33.21 -21.70
N ALA A 111 25.81 32.18 -22.11
CA ALA A 111 26.69 31.39 -21.25
C ALA A 111 28.18 31.60 -21.56
#